data_AF-A0AAE1AKZ3-F1
#
_entry.id   AF-A0AAE1AKZ3-F1
#
_cell.length_a   1.000
_cell.length_b   1.000
_cell.length_c   1.000
_cell.angle_alpha   90.00
_cell.angle_beta   90.00
_cell.angle_gamma   90.00
#
_symmetry.space_group_name_H-M   'P 1'
#
loop_
_entity.id
_entity.type
_entity.pdbx_description
1 polymer ?
#
loop_
_entity_poly.entity_id
_entity_poly.type
_entity_poly.pdbx_seq_one_letter_code
_entity_poly.pdbx_strand_id
1 'polypeptide(L)' 'MKTSTVELTLLVLVLGVMVLNVSAVPIFDLRPSCIFRGRSYRPGRVIPTRTCERCKCIMGHTRCHRRNC' A
#
# COMPACT_ATOMS: atom_id res chain seq x y z
N MET A 1 -24.19 37.52 -22.85
CA MET A 1 -24.55 36.09 -22.62
C MET A 1 -23.32 35.17 -22.76
N LYS A 2 -22.19 35.49 -22.11
CA LYS A 2 -20.90 34.76 -22.27
C LYS A 2 -20.31 34.27 -20.94
N THR A 3 -20.90 34.70 -19.83
CA THR A 3 -20.42 34.45 -18.47
C THR A 3 -20.71 33.02 -18.01
N SER A 4 -21.86 32.43 -18.36
CA SER A 4 -22.20 31.03 -17.98
C SER A 4 -21.27 29.98 -18.56
N THR A 5 -20.77 30.15 -19.78
CA THR A 5 -19.84 29.19 -20.40
C THR A 5 -18.47 29.21 -19.74
N VAL A 6 -18.04 30.37 -19.23
CA VAL A 6 -16.76 30.52 -18.52
C VAL A 6 -16.83 29.84 -17.15
N GLU A 7 -17.91 30.08 -16.40
CA GLU A 7 -18.15 29.42 -15.11
C GLU A 7 -18.18 27.89 -15.23
N LEU A 8 -18.87 27.37 -16.25
CA LEU A 8 -18.95 25.93 -16.51
C LEU A 8 -17.57 25.36 -16.88
N THR A 9 -16.79 26.08 -17.70
CA THR A 9 -15.44 25.67 -18.10
C THR A 9 -14.50 25.68 -16.89
N LEU A 10 -14.59 26.69 -16.04
CA LEU A 10 -13.81 26.80 -14.80
C LEU A 10 -14.15 25.66 -13.83
N LEU A 11 -15.44 25.33 -13.68
CA LEU A 11 -15.89 24.22 -12.85
C LEU A 11 -15.33 22.88 -13.34
N VAL A 12 -15.39 22.64 -14.66
CA VAL A 12 -14.85 21.43 -15.29
C VAL A 12 -13.33 21.34 -15.09
N LEU A 13 -12.62 22.46 -15.23
CA LEU A 13 -11.17 22.51 -15.02
C LEU A 13 -10.80 22.18 -13.57
N VAL A 14 -11.49 22.77 -12.60
CA VAL A 14 -11.28 22.53 -11.16
C VAL A 14 -11.56 21.06 -10.80
N LEU A 15 -12.67 20.50 -11.28
CA LEU A 15 -13.02 19.09 -11.05
C LEU A 15 -12.00 18.15 -11.70
N GLY A 16 -11.55 18.44 -12.92
CA GLY A 16 -10.53 17.64 -13.62
C GLY A 16 -9.19 17.65 -12.90
N VAL A 17 -8.73 18.80 -12.42
CA VAL A 17 -7.48 18.93 -11.63
C VAL A 17 -7.58 18.16 -10.31
N MET A 18 -8.71 18.24 -9.59
CA MET A 18 -8.91 17.47 -8.36
C MET A 18 -8.83 15.95 -8.59
N VAL A 19 -9.41 15.44 -9.69
CA VAL A 19 -9.37 14.02 -10.05
C VAL A 19 -7.95 13.56 -10.41
N LEU A 20 -7.19 14.38 -11.14
CA LEU A 20 -5.80 14.06 -11.50
C LEU A 20 -4.88 14.00 -10.27
N ASN A 21 -5.13 14.82 -9.24
CA ASN A 21 -4.36 14.80 -7.99
C ASN A 21 -4.70 13.60 -7.08
N VAL A 22 -5.86 12.96 -7.28
CA VAL A 22 -6.28 11.77 -6.51
C VAL A 22 -5.42 10.53 -6.82
N SER A 23 -4.75 10.49 -7.97
CA SER A 23 -3.85 9.39 -8.34
C SER A 23 -2.57 9.32 -7.48
N ALA A 24 -2.28 10.38 -6.72
CA ALA A 24 -1.15 10.44 -5.80
C ALA A 24 -1.51 10.05 -4.36
N VAL A 25 -2.75 9.62 -4.08
CA VAL A 25 -3.08 9.03 -2.77
C VAL A 25 -2.25 7.75 -2.67
N PRO A 26 -1.23 7.68 -1.80
CA PRO A 26 -0.54 6.43 -1.59
C PRO A 26 -1.60 5.50 -1.04
N ILE A 27 -1.90 4.45 -1.79
CA ILE A 27 -2.64 3.31 -1.28
C ILE A 27 -1.75 2.82 -0.14
N PHE A 28 -2.00 3.30 1.08
CA PHE A 28 -1.37 2.80 2.28
C PHE A 28 -1.49 1.29 2.14
N ASP A 29 -0.38 0.56 2.24
CA ASP A 29 -0.41 -0.89 2.22
C ASP A 29 -1.35 -1.34 3.37
N LEU A 30 -2.66 -1.44 3.09
CA LEU A 30 -3.72 -1.89 4.00
C LEU A 30 -3.50 -3.35 4.40
N ARG A 31 -2.49 -3.99 3.78
CA ARG A 31 -2.04 -5.31 4.09
C ARG A 31 -1.46 -5.30 5.52
N PRO A 32 -2.06 -6.07 6.45
CA PRO A 32 -1.65 -6.05 7.85
C PRO A 32 -0.19 -6.48 8.01
N SER A 33 0.54 -5.82 8.90
CA SER A 33 1.91 -6.20 9.25
C SER A 33 1.90 -7.46 10.13
N CYS A 34 2.94 -8.28 10.03
CA CYS A 34 3.09 -9.49 10.84
C CYS A 34 4.00 -9.23 12.04
N ILE A 35 3.66 -9.73 13.22
CA ILE A 35 4.55 -9.72 14.38
C ILE A 35 5.26 -11.07 14.45
N PHE A 36 6.59 -11.06 14.42
CA PHE A 36 7.42 -12.26 14.60
C PHE A 36 8.57 -11.97 15.57
N ARG A 37 8.64 -12.75 16.65
CA ARG A 37 9.63 -12.58 17.74
C ARG A 37 9.68 -11.13 18.28
N GLY A 38 8.51 -10.52 18.48
CA GLY A 38 8.37 -9.15 18.97
C GLY A 38 8.72 -8.05 17.95
N ARG A 39 9.06 -8.40 16.70
CA ARG A 39 9.35 -7.43 15.63
C ARG A 39 8.22 -7.40 14.61
N SER A 40 7.84 -6.20 14.17
CA SER A 40 6.86 -6.00 13.11
C SER A 40 7.53 -6.06 11.74
N TYR A 41 6.93 -6.83 10.82
CA TYR A 41 7.38 -7.01 9.45
C TYR A 41 6.29 -6.60 8.48
N ARG A 42 6.66 -5.79 7.49
CA ARG A 42 5.76 -5.45 6.39
C ARG A 42 5.43 -6.69 5.55
N PRO A 43 4.21 -6.76 4.98
CA PRO A 43 3.85 -7.75 3.97
C PRO A 43 4.92 -7.86 2.87
N GLY A 44 5.27 -9.07 2.49
CA GLY A 44 6.25 -9.33 1.43
C GLY A 44 7.72 -9.37 1.88
N ARG A 45 8.07 -8.82 3.06
CA ARG A 45 9.43 -8.93 3.61
C ARG A 45 9.76 -10.39 4.00
N VAL A 46 10.98 -10.79 3.69
CA VAL A 46 11.61 -11.98 4.26
C VAL A 46 12.03 -11.66 5.70
N ILE A 47 11.65 -12.53 6.62
CA ILE A 47 11.96 -12.41 8.04
C ILE A 47 13.31 -13.10 8.28
N PRO A 48 14.29 -12.41 8.91
CA PRO A 48 15.55 -13.02 9.27
C PRO A 48 15.32 -14.07 10.36
N THR A 49 15.57 -15.32 10.02
CA THR A 49 15.37 -16.51 10.85
C THR A 49 16.67 -17.27 11.04
N ARG A 50 16.67 -18.32 11.88
CA ARG A 50 17.84 -19.20 12.00
C ARG A 50 18.07 -19.96 10.69
N THR A 51 19.29 -20.42 10.45
CA THR A 51 19.78 -21.01 9.18
C THR A 51 18.85 -22.07 8.56
N CYS A 52 18.11 -22.81 9.38
CA CYS A 52 17.24 -23.92 9.00
C CYS A 52 15.76 -23.56 8.79
N GLU A 53 15.40 -22.30 8.99
CA GLU A 53 14.02 -21.82 8.91
C GLU A 53 14.00 -20.61 7.99
N ARG A 54 12.98 -20.48 7.15
CA ARG A 54 12.72 -19.26 6.38
C ARG A 54 11.29 -18.83 6.61
N CYS A 55 11.10 -17.64 7.17
CA CYS A 55 9.78 -17.07 7.40
C CYS A 55 9.52 -15.88 6.47
N LYS A 56 8.27 -15.70 6.06
CA LYS A 56 7.80 -14.57 5.25
C LYS A 56 6.50 -14.03 5.85
N CYS A 57 6.36 -12.71 5.82
CA CYS A 57 5.10 -12.06 6.16
C CYS A 57 4.19 -12.02 4.92
N ILE A 58 3.02 -12.65 5.00
CA ILE A 58 2.04 -12.71 3.91
C ILE A 58 0.69 -12.29 4.50
N MET A 59 0.18 -11.12 4.08
CA MET A 59 -1.16 -10.64 4.46
C MET A 59 -1.42 -10.67 5.97
N GLY A 60 -0.49 -10.19 6.80
CA GLY A 60 -0.62 -10.21 8.28
C GLY A 60 -0.33 -11.54 8.95
N HIS A 61 -0.10 -12.60 8.18
CA HIS A 61 0.26 -13.92 8.70
C HIS A 61 1.73 -14.26 8.43
N THR A 62 2.41 -14.74 9.46
CA THR A 62 3.77 -15.26 9.32
C THR A 62 3.72 -16.70 8.81
N ARG A 63 4.31 -16.96 7.64
CA ARG A 63 4.46 -18.32 7.09
C ARG A 63 5.93 -18.74 7.17
N CYS A 64 6.20 -19.84 7.85
CA CYS A 64 7.55 -20.37 8.05
C CYS A 64 7.68 -21.74 7.38
N HIS A 65 8.78 -21.92 6.67
CA HIS A 65 9.18 -23.21 6.11
C HIS A 65 10.49 -23.65 6.75
N ARG A 66 10.45 -24.80 7.42
CA ARG A 66 11.63 -25.49 7.92
C ARG A 66 12.26 -26.23 6.76
N ARG A 67 13.56 -26.03 6.54
CA ARG A 67 14.34 -26.81 5.57
C ARG A 67 15.19 -27.80 6.34
N ASN A 68 15.42 -28.97 5.74
CA ASN A 68 16.48 -29.84 6.23
C ASN A 68 17.81 -29.12 6.05
N CYS A 69 18.49 -29.01 7.16
CA CYS A 69 19.85 -28.62 7.43
C CYS A 69 20.34 -29.68 8.42
#